data_AF-A0A838IHI4-F1
#
_entry.id   AF-A0A838IHI4-F1
#
_cell.length_a   1.000
_cell.length_b   1.000
_cell.length_c   1.000
_cell.angle_alpha   90.00
_cell.angle_beta   90.00
_cell.angle_gamma   90.00
#
_symmetry.space_group_name_H-M   'P 1'
#
loop_
_entity.id
_entity.type
_entity.pdbx_description
1 polymer ?
#
loop_
_entity_poly.entity_id
_entity_poly.type
_entity_poly.pdbx_seq_one_letter_code
_entity_poly.pdbx_strand_id
1 'polypeptide(L)'
;MEPDLHEEISQFRRDGALAVLLHGSRHLSYRIVVAFFVLGSLAHLWLADAWEWDWLVSNLVFLAGLALLLWRGAALGWLLCALAKLISLLFLRDQLTQSMVLLFFGMAGFVFMAYDGWRATRSPRGAPTLETSYGALSSGEASFFDVFRAITVLVYALAALHKLNRDFIDPTLSCASYGLQKLAHYWHVELAALPETLVGASPSLVLATEIGIVALFLCGLRRAAWWLAVAFHIPLTLTMAPAYAFVMLAGHAAFARPDDIAAIQLVLSRFWGPIAAVATLLTALSLYRHGRWPEASMVPKEWLLWALLATLSLLIARHGLARYPLKGRLRFRPAPALIVLLFALNGLSPYLGLRFHHTGAMVSNLRIDEGCWNSLIFSERMRISEDYVRVDFTYMREPGFMPTYERIVLEQLWSPPQIRQMRRNWCKQRLRPFYLEGTFRGQGFAIEDLCDDQRLPFGADGVFGIELFEDSLRFQKNLMRQCPKTCIH
;
A
#
# COMPACT_ATOMS: atom_id res chain seq x y z
N MET A 1 -3.94 -53.75 -26.89
CA MET A 1 -4.25 -52.32 -26.97
C MET A 1 -3.36 -51.64 -25.95
N GLU A 2 -2.18 -51.18 -26.37
CA GLU A 2 -1.42 -50.22 -25.58
C GLU A 2 -2.24 -48.92 -25.53
N PRO A 3 -2.58 -48.38 -24.35
CA PRO A 3 -3.15 -47.05 -24.29
C PRO A 3 -2.18 -46.09 -24.97
N ASP A 4 -2.73 -45.21 -25.82
CA ASP A 4 -1.96 -44.29 -26.63
C ASP A 4 -1.12 -43.40 -25.72
N LEU A 5 0.20 -43.58 -25.76
CA LEU A 5 1.18 -42.86 -24.92
C LEU A 5 0.98 -41.34 -25.01
N HIS A 6 0.44 -40.85 -26.15
CA HIS A 6 0.06 -39.45 -26.32
C HIS A 6 -1.13 -39.03 -25.44
N GLU A 7 -2.12 -39.89 -25.23
CA GLU A 7 -3.28 -39.62 -24.40
C GLU A 7 -2.88 -39.57 -22.92
N GLU A 8 -2.08 -40.52 -22.44
CA GLU A 8 -1.52 -40.51 -21.07
C GLU A 8 -0.62 -39.29 -20.81
N ILE A 9 0.25 -38.93 -21.76
CA ILE A 9 1.10 -37.72 -21.63
C ILE A 9 0.23 -36.45 -21.60
N SER A 10 -0.86 -36.41 -22.37
CA SER A 10 -1.76 -35.26 -22.40
C SER A 10 -2.58 -35.13 -21.11
N GLN A 11 -3.05 -36.27 -20.56
CA GLN A 11 -3.83 -36.33 -19.32
C GLN A 11 -2.94 -36.05 -18.11
N PHE A 12 -1.74 -36.65 -18.05
CA PHE A 12 -0.71 -36.33 -17.04
C PHE A 12 -0.29 -34.86 -17.06
N ARG A 13 -0.18 -34.24 -18.25
CA ARG A 13 0.13 -32.81 -18.38
C ARG A 13 -1.02 -31.92 -17.89
N ARG A 14 -2.27 -32.27 -18.18
CA ARG A 14 -3.46 -31.52 -17.72
C ARG A 14 -3.64 -31.64 -16.20
N ASP A 15 -3.48 -32.84 -15.66
CA ASP A 15 -3.54 -33.08 -14.22
C ASP A 15 -2.38 -32.40 -13.49
N GLY A 16 -1.19 -32.38 -14.11
CA GLY A 16 -0.02 -31.70 -13.58
C GLY A 16 -0.21 -30.19 -13.43
N ALA A 17 -0.65 -29.48 -14.47
CA ALA A 17 -0.81 -28.03 -14.41
C ALA A 17 -1.86 -27.59 -13.39
N LEU A 18 -3.02 -28.27 -13.35
CA LEU A 18 -4.06 -27.99 -12.36
C LEU A 18 -3.58 -28.32 -10.94
N ALA A 19 -2.85 -29.42 -10.75
CA ALA A 19 -2.26 -29.77 -9.46
C ALA A 19 -1.27 -28.71 -8.97
N VAL A 20 -0.45 -28.11 -9.86
CA VAL A 20 0.43 -26.98 -9.53
C VAL A 20 -0.38 -25.76 -9.10
N LEU A 21 -1.40 -25.38 -9.88
CA LEU A 21 -2.21 -24.19 -9.61
C LEU A 21 -3.04 -24.32 -8.32
N LEU A 22 -3.52 -25.52 -8.00
CA LEU A 22 -4.28 -25.82 -6.79
C LEU A 22 -3.39 -26.21 -5.60
N HIS A 23 -2.06 -26.25 -5.79
CA HIS A 23 -1.13 -26.52 -4.71
C HIS A 23 -1.15 -25.38 -3.69
N GLY A 24 -1.25 -25.73 -2.42
CA GLY A 24 -1.17 -24.79 -1.32
C GLY A 24 -0.55 -25.45 -0.09
N SER A 25 0.15 -24.62 0.68
CA SER A 25 0.86 -25.07 1.87
C SER A 25 -0.11 -25.44 3.00
N ARG A 26 0.23 -26.52 3.71
CA ARG A 26 -0.47 -26.94 4.94
C ARG A 26 0.17 -26.37 6.20
N HIS A 27 1.30 -25.69 6.09
CA HIS A 27 2.04 -25.18 7.23
C HIS A 27 1.23 -24.12 7.98
N LEU A 28 1.13 -24.23 9.31
CA LEU A 28 0.27 -23.36 10.13
C LEU A 28 0.63 -21.88 9.96
N SER A 29 1.92 -21.53 10.02
CA SER A 29 2.35 -20.14 9.84
C SER A 29 1.98 -19.57 8.47
N TYR A 30 1.99 -20.39 7.42
CA TYR A 30 1.58 -19.95 6.08
C TYR A 30 0.09 -19.66 6.07
N ARG A 31 -0.74 -20.56 6.61
CA ARG A 31 -2.19 -20.37 6.71
C ARG A 31 -2.56 -19.12 7.51
N ILE A 32 -1.81 -18.80 8.56
CA ILE A 32 -1.99 -17.57 9.33
C ILE A 32 -1.70 -16.33 8.47
N VAL A 33 -0.59 -16.31 7.73
CA VAL A 33 -0.28 -15.20 6.80
C VAL A 33 -1.36 -15.06 5.73
N VAL A 34 -1.84 -16.17 5.15
CA VAL A 34 -2.96 -16.17 4.19
C VAL A 34 -4.22 -15.58 4.82
N ALA A 35 -4.58 -15.99 6.04
CA ALA A 35 -5.76 -15.47 6.73
C ALA A 35 -5.65 -13.95 6.98
N PHE A 36 -4.49 -13.45 7.41
CA PHE A 36 -4.26 -12.00 7.55
C PHE A 36 -4.23 -11.26 6.22
N PHE A 37 -3.71 -11.87 5.15
CA PHE A 37 -3.78 -11.30 3.80
C PHE A 37 -5.23 -11.17 3.33
N VAL A 38 -6.05 -12.20 3.54
CA VAL A 38 -7.48 -12.18 3.21
C VAL A 38 -8.20 -11.10 4.03
N LEU A 39 -7.96 -11.04 5.34
CA LEU A 39 -8.52 -10.01 6.21
C LEU A 39 -8.16 -8.59 5.73
N GLY A 40 -6.87 -8.34 5.46
CA GLY A 40 -6.40 -7.05 4.95
C GLY A 40 -6.99 -6.71 3.58
N SER A 41 -7.15 -7.71 2.73
CA SER A 41 -7.75 -7.57 1.40
C SER A 41 -9.25 -7.23 1.47
N LEU A 42 -10.00 -7.87 2.37
CA LEU A 42 -11.41 -7.56 2.62
C LEU A 42 -11.57 -6.17 3.23
N ALA A 43 -10.70 -5.80 4.18
CA ALA A 43 -10.69 -4.44 4.75
C ALA A 43 -10.43 -3.37 3.68
N HIS A 44 -9.59 -3.69 2.68
CA HIS A 44 -9.31 -2.83 1.55
C HIS A 44 -10.48 -2.75 0.55
N LEU A 45 -11.18 -3.86 0.27
CA LEU A 45 -12.41 -3.85 -0.53
C LEU A 45 -13.58 -3.10 0.14
N TRP A 46 -13.47 -2.84 1.44
CA TRP A 46 -14.44 -2.06 2.19
C TRP A 46 -14.16 -0.55 2.15
N LEU A 47 -13.18 -0.10 1.38
CA LEU A 47 -12.98 1.33 1.13
C LEU A 47 -13.99 1.84 0.11
N ALA A 48 -14.45 3.08 0.26
CA ALA A 48 -15.38 3.71 -0.67
C ALA A 48 -14.87 3.68 -2.13
N ASP A 49 -13.57 3.91 -2.35
CA ASP A 49 -12.93 3.86 -3.67
C ASP A 49 -13.10 2.49 -4.36
N ALA A 50 -13.21 1.41 -3.58
CA ALA A 50 -13.39 0.07 -4.13
C ALA A 50 -14.83 -0.17 -4.61
N TRP A 51 -15.78 0.73 -4.36
CA TRP A 51 -17.20 0.55 -4.74
C TRP A 51 -17.56 1.22 -6.07
N GLU A 52 -16.58 1.82 -6.74
CA GLU A 52 -16.74 2.35 -8.09
C GLU A 52 -17.09 1.24 -9.08
N TRP A 53 -18.07 1.48 -9.97
CA TRP A 53 -18.55 0.48 -10.93
C TRP A 53 -17.46 -0.01 -11.89
N ASP A 54 -16.53 0.88 -12.28
CA ASP A 54 -15.38 0.55 -13.12
C ASP A 54 -14.49 -0.54 -12.46
N TRP A 55 -14.56 -0.70 -11.14
CA TRP A 55 -13.76 -1.65 -10.37
C TRP A 55 -14.43 -3.01 -10.20
N LEU A 56 -15.70 -3.16 -10.59
CA LEU A 56 -16.48 -4.37 -10.34
C LEU A 56 -15.78 -5.63 -10.83
N VAL A 57 -15.29 -5.64 -12.08
CA VAL A 57 -14.62 -6.82 -12.66
C VAL A 57 -13.36 -7.17 -11.88
N SER A 58 -12.50 -6.18 -11.60
CA SER A 58 -11.28 -6.38 -10.82
C SER A 58 -11.60 -6.91 -9.41
N ASN A 59 -12.61 -6.34 -8.75
CA ASN A 59 -13.04 -6.76 -7.42
C ASN A 59 -13.60 -8.19 -7.40
N LEU A 60 -14.37 -8.59 -8.40
CA LEU A 60 -14.87 -9.96 -8.51
C LEU A 60 -13.72 -10.96 -8.71
N VAL A 61 -12.74 -10.64 -9.55
CA VAL A 61 -11.52 -11.45 -9.71
C VAL A 61 -10.74 -11.51 -8.39
N PHE A 62 -10.62 -10.38 -7.68
CA PHE A 62 -9.95 -10.31 -6.39
C PHE A 62 -10.64 -11.20 -5.35
N LEU A 63 -11.97 -11.09 -5.20
CA LEU A 63 -12.79 -11.90 -4.30
C LEU A 63 -12.70 -13.39 -4.62
N ALA A 64 -12.72 -13.77 -5.89
CA ALA A 64 -12.51 -15.16 -6.32
C ALA A 64 -11.13 -15.67 -5.88
N GLY A 65 -10.09 -14.85 -6.04
CA GLY A 65 -8.75 -15.12 -5.52
C GLY A 65 -8.73 -15.35 -4.01
N LEU A 66 -9.37 -14.47 -3.23
CA LEU A 66 -9.45 -14.59 -1.77
C LEU A 66 -10.20 -15.86 -1.33
N ALA A 67 -11.29 -16.23 -2.01
CA ALA A 67 -12.02 -17.46 -1.73
C ALA A 67 -11.16 -18.71 -1.95
N LEU A 68 -10.39 -18.76 -3.05
CA LEU A 68 -9.45 -19.85 -3.32
C LEU A 68 -8.31 -19.91 -2.29
N LEU A 69 -7.84 -18.76 -1.82
CA LEU A 69 -6.85 -18.68 -0.75
C LEU A 69 -7.38 -19.23 0.58
N LEU A 70 -8.64 -18.94 0.94
CA LEU A 70 -9.26 -19.52 2.14
C LEU A 70 -9.46 -21.03 2.03
N TRP A 71 -9.79 -21.53 0.84
CA TRP A 71 -10.04 -22.95 0.63
C TRP A 71 -8.76 -23.78 0.78
N ARG A 72 -7.69 -23.43 0.06
CA ARG A 72 -6.45 -24.21 0.03
C ARG A 72 -5.16 -23.40 0.09
N GLY A 73 -5.22 -22.07 0.09
CA GLY A 73 -4.02 -21.24 -0.04
C GLY A 73 -3.32 -21.47 -1.38
N ALA A 74 -4.11 -21.72 -2.43
CA ALA A 74 -3.65 -22.17 -3.73
C ALA A 74 -2.87 -21.10 -4.50
N ALA A 75 -1.89 -21.51 -5.31
CA ALA A 75 -1.14 -20.60 -6.20
C ALA A 75 -2.07 -19.80 -7.14
N LEU A 76 -3.15 -20.41 -7.64
CA LEU A 76 -4.16 -19.72 -8.45
C LEU A 76 -4.84 -18.58 -7.70
N GLY A 77 -5.15 -18.76 -6.41
CA GLY A 77 -5.74 -17.71 -5.59
C GLY A 77 -4.84 -16.48 -5.52
N TRP A 78 -3.55 -16.69 -5.30
CA TRP A 78 -2.55 -15.61 -5.31
C TRP A 78 -2.42 -14.93 -6.68
N LEU A 79 -2.46 -15.69 -7.78
CA LEU A 79 -2.41 -15.14 -9.14
C LEU A 79 -3.60 -14.22 -9.41
N LEU A 80 -4.83 -14.67 -9.10
CA LEU A 80 -6.03 -13.85 -9.28
C LEU A 80 -5.94 -12.58 -8.42
N CYS A 81 -5.45 -12.68 -7.19
CA CYS A 81 -5.23 -11.52 -6.33
C CYS A 81 -4.24 -10.51 -6.95
N ALA A 82 -3.12 -11.00 -7.48
CA ALA A 82 -2.11 -10.17 -8.14
C ALA A 82 -2.66 -9.52 -9.42
N LEU A 83 -3.34 -10.28 -10.28
CA LEU A 83 -3.90 -9.79 -11.53
C LEU A 83 -4.97 -8.72 -11.29
N ALA A 84 -5.88 -8.94 -10.33
CA ALA A 84 -6.87 -7.93 -9.97
C ALA A 84 -6.20 -6.61 -9.54
N LYS A 85 -5.21 -6.68 -8.65
CA LYS A 85 -4.50 -5.46 -8.21
C LYS A 85 -3.69 -4.82 -9.33
N LEU A 86 -3.10 -5.60 -10.22
CA LEU A 86 -2.43 -5.08 -11.40
C LEU A 86 -3.41 -4.33 -12.32
N ILE A 87 -4.60 -4.91 -12.57
CA ILE A 87 -5.64 -4.27 -13.37
C ILE A 87 -6.07 -2.95 -12.74
N SER A 88 -6.33 -2.93 -11.43
CA SER A 88 -6.72 -1.70 -10.73
C SER A 88 -5.65 -0.60 -10.81
N LEU A 89 -4.38 -0.97 -10.64
CA LEU A 89 -3.24 -0.04 -10.69
C LEU A 89 -2.95 0.51 -12.10
N LEU A 90 -3.16 -0.29 -13.13
CA LEU A 90 -2.85 0.10 -14.51
C LEU A 90 -4.00 0.82 -15.20
N PHE A 91 -5.24 0.40 -14.95
CA PHE A 91 -6.40 0.85 -15.74
C PHE A 91 -7.44 1.63 -14.93
N LEU A 92 -7.52 1.43 -13.61
CA LEU A 92 -8.65 1.94 -12.81
C LEU A 92 -8.29 3.13 -11.92
N ARG A 93 -7.15 3.79 -12.19
CA ARG A 93 -6.70 5.00 -11.47
C ARG A 93 -6.63 4.82 -9.95
N ASP A 94 -6.42 3.58 -9.50
CA ASP A 94 -6.11 3.30 -8.09
C ASP A 94 -4.95 4.20 -7.67
N GLN A 95 -5.04 4.76 -6.47
CA GLN A 95 -4.05 5.70 -5.91
C GLN A 95 -3.43 5.17 -4.61
N LEU A 96 -3.88 4.01 -4.13
CA LEU A 96 -3.55 3.48 -2.82
C LEU A 96 -2.25 2.67 -2.86
N THR A 97 -1.27 3.04 -2.04
CA THR A 97 -0.05 2.24 -1.80
C THR A 97 -0.37 0.81 -1.34
N GLN A 98 -1.47 0.64 -0.61
CA GLN A 98 -1.94 -0.66 -0.14
C GLN A 98 -2.09 -1.67 -1.29
N SER A 99 -2.59 -1.22 -2.45
CA SER A 99 -2.76 -2.07 -3.62
C SER A 99 -1.44 -2.55 -4.20
N MET A 100 -0.38 -1.74 -4.11
CA MET A 100 0.96 -2.16 -4.51
C MET A 100 1.53 -3.22 -3.57
N VAL A 101 1.36 -3.06 -2.26
CA VAL A 101 1.77 -4.08 -1.28
C VAL A 101 1.01 -5.39 -1.53
N LEU A 102 -0.32 -5.32 -1.72
CA LEU A 102 -1.15 -6.48 -2.04
C LEU A 102 -0.75 -7.15 -3.37
N LEU A 103 -0.41 -6.37 -4.40
CA LEU A 103 0.10 -6.88 -5.68
C LEU A 103 1.38 -7.69 -5.49
N PHE A 104 2.37 -7.12 -4.79
CA PHE A 104 3.66 -7.79 -4.61
C PHE A 104 3.56 -9.01 -3.68
N PHE A 105 2.70 -8.95 -2.65
CA PHE A 105 2.36 -10.12 -1.83
C PHE A 105 1.68 -11.21 -2.67
N GLY A 106 0.72 -10.85 -3.52
CA GLY A 106 0.08 -11.76 -4.46
C GLY A 106 1.06 -12.40 -5.44
N MET A 107 1.94 -11.60 -6.04
CA MET A 107 2.97 -12.08 -6.96
C MET A 107 3.94 -13.05 -6.27
N ALA A 108 4.40 -12.73 -5.07
CA ALA A 108 5.26 -13.62 -4.29
C ALA A 108 4.55 -14.94 -3.94
N GLY A 109 3.30 -14.86 -3.47
CA GLY A 109 2.46 -16.04 -3.22
C GLY A 109 2.31 -16.94 -4.43
N PHE A 110 2.02 -16.37 -5.60
CA PHE A 110 1.88 -17.11 -6.84
C PHE A 110 3.20 -17.78 -7.25
N VAL A 111 4.27 -17.01 -7.38
CA VAL A 111 5.57 -17.50 -7.88
C VAL A 111 6.09 -18.66 -7.03
N PHE A 112 6.05 -18.53 -5.69
CA PHE A 112 6.65 -19.53 -4.82
C PHE A 112 5.75 -20.74 -4.58
N MET A 113 4.43 -20.57 -4.51
CA MET A 113 3.52 -21.72 -4.37
C MET A 113 3.41 -22.51 -5.68
N ALA A 114 3.44 -21.85 -6.84
CA ALA A 114 3.52 -22.52 -8.14
C ALA A 114 4.84 -23.29 -8.29
N TYR A 115 5.96 -22.71 -7.84
CA TYR A 115 7.26 -23.38 -7.84
C TYR A 115 7.25 -24.65 -6.98
N ASP A 116 6.73 -24.59 -5.75
CA ASP A 116 6.62 -25.77 -4.89
C ASP A 116 5.66 -26.82 -5.45
N GLY A 117 4.51 -26.39 -5.98
CA GLY A 117 3.57 -27.28 -6.67
C GLY A 117 4.24 -28.01 -7.83
N TRP A 118 4.97 -27.29 -8.67
CA TRP A 118 5.71 -27.87 -9.79
C TRP A 118 6.75 -28.90 -9.33
N ARG A 119 7.51 -28.60 -8.27
CA ARG A 119 8.47 -29.55 -7.71
C ARG A 119 7.78 -30.79 -7.11
N ALA A 120 6.66 -30.61 -6.43
CA ALA A 120 5.89 -31.71 -5.87
C ALA A 120 5.39 -32.66 -6.96
N THR A 121 5.00 -32.15 -8.13
CA THR A 121 4.60 -32.99 -9.27
C THR A 121 5.78 -33.76 -9.92
N ARG A 122 7.02 -33.28 -9.76
CA ARG A 122 8.22 -33.87 -10.41
C ARG A 122 9.08 -34.74 -9.50
N SER A 123 8.94 -34.62 -8.18
CA SER A 123 9.77 -35.34 -7.22
C SER A 123 8.91 -36.34 -6.42
N PRO A 124 8.90 -37.64 -6.79
CA PRO A 124 8.18 -38.65 -6.02
C PRO A 124 8.71 -38.81 -4.59
N ARG A 125 9.96 -38.39 -4.32
CA ARG A 125 10.58 -38.39 -2.99
C ARG A 125 10.22 -37.16 -2.14
N GLY A 126 9.29 -36.32 -2.61
CA GLY A 126 8.96 -35.04 -1.99
C GLY A 126 9.97 -33.95 -2.34
N ALA A 127 9.59 -32.69 -2.11
CA ALA A 127 10.50 -31.57 -2.24
C ALA A 127 11.43 -31.52 -1.01
N PRO A 128 12.73 -31.25 -1.18
CA PRO A 128 13.63 -31.05 -0.06
C PRO A 128 13.12 -29.91 0.81
N THR A 129 12.98 -30.19 2.09
CA THR A 129 12.65 -29.20 3.11
C THR A 129 13.92 -28.52 3.62
N LEU A 130 13.75 -27.33 4.17
CA LEU A 130 14.78 -26.52 4.76
C LEU A 130 14.44 -26.37 6.22
N GLU A 131 15.41 -26.65 7.08
CA GLU A 131 15.27 -26.30 8.49
C GLU A 131 15.34 -24.78 8.62
N THR A 132 14.25 -24.20 9.08
CA THR A 132 14.13 -22.76 9.32
C THR A 132 13.72 -22.52 10.78
N SER A 133 13.69 -21.26 11.21
CA SER A 133 13.12 -20.90 12.51
C SER A 133 11.61 -21.15 12.65
N TYR A 134 10.96 -21.62 11.57
CA TYR A 134 9.54 -21.99 11.54
C TYR A 134 9.34 -23.51 11.57
N GLY A 135 10.43 -24.28 11.61
CA GLY A 135 10.44 -25.73 11.37
C GLY A 135 10.89 -26.06 9.94
N ALA A 136 10.59 -27.27 9.51
CA ALA A 136 10.86 -27.73 8.15
C ALA A 136 9.88 -27.08 7.17
N LEU A 137 10.38 -26.17 6.34
CA LEU A 137 9.61 -25.50 5.27
C LEU A 137 10.08 -25.99 3.90
N SER A 138 9.20 -25.98 2.91
CA SER A 138 9.62 -26.10 1.51
C SER A 138 10.48 -24.90 1.08
N SER A 139 11.13 -25.03 -0.07
CA SER A 139 11.91 -23.94 -0.64
C SER A 139 11.04 -22.72 -0.98
N GLY A 140 9.87 -22.91 -1.60
CA GLY A 140 8.98 -21.82 -1.94
C GLY A 140 8.38 -21.15 -0.70
N GLU A 141 7.94 -21.91 0.31
CA GLU A 141 7.45 -21.35 1.58
C GLU A 141 8.49 -20.44 2.26
N ALA A 142 9.74 -20.89 2.37
CA ALA A 142 10.81 -20.07 2.95
C ALA A 142 10.99 -18.75 2.16
N SER A 143 11.01 -18.83 0.83
CA SER A 143 11.12 -17.67 -0.06
C SER A 143 9.92 -16.73 -0.01
N PHE A 144 8.71 -17.27 0.14
CA PHE A 144 7.48 -16.51 0.36
C PHE A 144 7.58 -15.66 1.63
N PHE A 145 7.99 -16.28 2.74
CA PHE A 145 8.17 -15.55 3.99
C PHE A 145 9.26 -14.47 3.90
N ASP A 146 10.38 -14.76 3.22
CA ASP A 146 11.47 -13.79 3.05
C ASP A 146 11.00 -12.54 2.30
N VAL A 147 10.21 -12.70 1.23
CA VAL A 147 9.66 -11.56 0.48
C VAL A 147 8.67 -10.76 1.32
N PHE A 148 7.72 -11.42 2.02
CA PHE A 148 6.74 -10.72 2.85
C PHE A 148 7.41 -9.90 3.95
N ARG A 149 8.40 -10.47 4.64
CA ARG A 149 9.18 -9.76 5.67
C ARG A 149 9.96 -8.59 5.09
N ALA A 150 10.67 -8.82 3.98
CA ALA A 150 11.49 -7.79 3.35
C ALA A 150 10.65 -6.61 2.87
N ILE A 151 9.53 -6.87 2.19
CA ILE A 151 8.60 -5.81 1.75
C ILE A 151 8.02 -5.08 2.95
N THR A 152 7.66 -5.77 4.03
CA THR A 152 7.12 -5.13 5.24
C THR A 152 8.10 -4.14 5.85
N VAL A 153 9.36 -4.55 6.01
CA VAL A 153 10.43 -3.67 6.53
C VAL A 153 10.68 -2.53 5.56
N LEU A 154 10.75 -2.82 4.27
CA LEU A 154 11.01 -1.84 3.23
C LEU A 154 9.90 -0.79 3.11
N VAL A 155 8.64 -1.18 3.31
CA VAL A 155 7.51 -0.24 3.36
C VAL A 155 7.70 0.80 4.46
N TYR A 156 8.06 0.38 5.68
CA TYR A 156 8.34 1.32 6.78
C TYR A 156 9.60 2.14 6.52
N ALA A 157 10.64 1.54 5.94
CA ALA A 157 11.87 2.24 5.60
C ALA A 157 11.64 3.32 4.52
N LEU A 158 10.85 3.01 3.50
CA LEU A 158 10.44 3.96 2.46
C LEU A 158 9.53 5.04 3.03
N ALA A 159 8.57 4.69 3.89
CA ALA A 159 7.70 5.67 4.52
C ALA A 159 8.50 6.70 5.34
N ALA A 160 9.51 6.24 6.08
CA ALA A 160 10.44 7.09 6.81
C ALA A 160 11.30 7.93 5.86
N LEU A 161 11.86 7.31 4.82
CA LEU A 161 12.67 7.98 3.81
C LEU A 161 11.92 9.13 3.13
N HIS A 162 10.66 8.88 2.73
CA HIS A 162 9.80 9.87 2.10
C HIS A 162 9.47 11.03 3.04
N LYS A 163 9.49 10.83 4.35
CA LYS A 163 9.30 11.86 5.39
C LYS A 163 10.59 12.61 5.74
N LEU A 164 11.75 12.19 5.24
CA LEU A 164 13.01 12.94 5.36
C LEU A 164 13.06 14.05 4.29
N ASN A 165 12.14 15.02 4.41
CA ASN A 165 12.03 16.19 3.56
C ASN A 165 11.76 17.46 4.41
N ARG A 166 12.04 18.63 3.84
CA ARG A 166 11.95 19.92 4.55
C ARG A 166 10.57 20.18 5.13
N ASP A 167 9.51 19.98 4.34
CA ASP A 167 8.15 20.34 4.73
C ASP A 167 7.55 19.36 5.76
N PHE A 168 8.01 18.11 5.78
CA PHE A 168 7.57 17.16 6.79
C PHE A 168 8.19 17.46 8.16
N ILE A 169 9.44 17.88 8.23
CA ILE A 169 10.12 18.17 9.50
C ILE A 169 9.61 19.48 10.12
N ASP A 170 9.14 20.43 9.31
CA ASP A 170 8.50 21.65 9.78
C ASP A 170 7.13 21.34 10.41
N PRO A 171 6.94 21.53 11.74
CA PRO A 171 5.68 21.21 12.40
C PRO A 171 4.49 22.05 11.92
N THR A 172 4.71 23.18 11.25
CA THR A 172 3.64 24.02 10.69
C THR A 172 3.10 23.48 9.35
N LEU A 173 3.91 22.72 8.63
CA LEU A 173 3.59 22.16 7.30
C LEU A 173 3.36 20.64 7.35
N SER A 174 3.90 19.97 8.35
CA SER A 174 3.94 18.53 8.46
C SER A 174 2.57 17.86 8.45
N CYS A 175 2.46 16.79 7.67
CA CYS A 175 1.33 15.88 7.75
C CYS A 175 1.21 15.20 9.12
N ALA A 176 2.28 15.08 9.90
CA ALA A 176 2.21 14.54 11.26
C ALA A 176 1.39 15.47 12.17
N SER A 177 1.70 16.76 12.16
CA SER A 177 0.97 17.78 12.90
C SER A 177 -0.48 17.87 12.43
N TYR A 178 -0.71 17.84 11.12
CA TYR A 178 -2.06 17.78 10.55
C TYR A 178 -2.84 16.54 11.02
N GLY A 179 -2.20 15.37 11.01
CA GLY A 179 -2.80 14.13 11.51
C GLY A 179 -3.17 14.21 12.98
N LEU A 180 -2.30 14.81 13.81
CA LEU A 180 -2.58 15.06 15.23
C LEU A 180 -3.77 16.03 15.40
N GLN A 181 -3.85 17.09 14.60
CA GLN A 181 -5.01 17.99 14.60
C GLN A 181 -6.30 17.28 14.19
N LYS A 182 -6.26 16.41 13.18
CA LYS A 182 -7.41 15.58 12.78
C LYS A 182 -7.83 14.61 13.87
N LEU A 183 -6.88 14.05 14.59
CA LEU A 183 -7.15 13.16 15.72
C LEU A 183 -7.78 13.92 16.90
N ALA A 184 -7.22 15.08 17.24
CA ALA A 184 -7.78 15.96 18.26
C ALA A 184 -9.21 16.39 17.90
N HIS A 185 -9.43 16.80 16.64
CA HIS A 185 -10.77 17.10 16.13
C HIS A 185 -11.70 15.89 16.17
N TYR A 186 -11.22 14.70 15.80
CA TYR A 186 -11.99 13.46 15.83
C TYR A 186 -12.51 13.15 17.24
N TRP A 187 -11.73 13.41 18.30
CA TRP A 187 -12.15 13.18 19.69
C TRP A 187 -12.70 14.42 20.41
N HIS A 188 -12.94 15.52 19.69
CA HIS A 188 -13.33 16.82 20.27
C HIS A 188 -12.40 17.27 21.41
N VAL A 189 -11.10 17.02 21.28
CA VAL A 189 -10.06 17.53 22.18
C VAL A 189 -9.54 18.83 21.61
N GLU A 190 -9.55 19.89 22.42
CA GLU A 190 -8.95 21.17 22.04
C GLU A 190 -7.44 20.99 21.86
N LEU A 191 -6.91 21.40 20.70
CA LEU A 191 -5.47 21.28 20.43
C LEU A 191 -4.64 22.08 21.44
N ALA A 192 -5.18 23.20 21.94
CA ALA A 192 -4.57 24.03 22.98
C ALA A 192 -4.43 23.32 24.33
N ALA A 193 -5.18 22.24 24.57
CA ALA A 193 -5.03 21.40 25.76
C ALA A 193 -3.84 20.43 25.64
N LEU A 194 -3.28 20.24 24.44
CA LEU A 194 -2.06 19.45 24.26
C LEU A 194 -0.82 20.32 24.50
N PRO A 195 0.25 19.78 25.11
CA PRO A 195 1.51 20.51 25.23
C PRO A 195 2.04 20.93 23.85
N GLU A 196 2.43 22.20 23.69
CA GLU A 196 3.01 22.70 22.44
C GLU A 196 4.25 21.88 22.01
N THR A 197 5.01 21.38 22.97
CA THR A 197 6.14 20.48 22.74
C THR A 197 5.74 19.19 22.06
N LEU A 198 4.56 18.63 22.36
CA LEU A 198 4.05 17.42 21.72
C LEU A 198 3.65 17.70 20.26
N VAL A 199 2.95 18.82 20.02
CA VAL A 199 2.56 19.23 18.67
C VAL A 199 3.80 19.50 17.80
N GLY A 200 4.76 20.26 18.33
CA GLY A 200 6.04 20.55 17.67
C GLY A 200 6.92 19.32 17.45
N ALA A 201 6.87 18.34 18.36
CA ALA A 201 7.63 17.09 18.23
C ALA A 201 6.94 16.05 17.33
N SER A 202 5.68 16.25 16.92
CA SER A 202 4.91 15.25 16.20
C SER A 202 5.60 14.73 14.91
N PRO A 203 6.29 15.56 14.09
CA PRO A 203 7.03 15.03 12.94
C PRO A 203 8.14 14.07 13.33
N SER A 204 8.92 14.45 14.35
CA SER A 204 10.03 13.64 14.86
C SER A 204 9.54 12.35 15.50
N LEU A 205 8.40 12.37 16.20
CA LEU A 205 7.80 11.18 16.78
C LEU A 205 7.34 10.19 15.72
N VAL A 206 6.69 10.65 14.65
CA VAL A 206 6.28 9.80 13.52
C VAL A 206 7.49 9.18 12.84
N LEU A 207 8.50 9.99 12.52
CA LEU A 207 9.73 9.54 11.88
C LEU A 207 10.49 8.52 12.74
N ALA A 208 10.66 8.82 14.03
CA ALA A 208 11.28 7.92 14.99
C ALA A 208 10.51 6.61 15.16
N THR A 209 9.18 6.66 15.06
CA THR A 209 8.32 5.47 15.11
C THR A 209 8.54 4.57 13.90
N GLU A 210 8.53 5.12 12.68
CA GLU A 210 8.76 4.33 11.46
C GLU A 210 10.18 3.74 11.40
N ILE A 211 11.21 4.54 11.72
CA ILE A 211 12.59 4.06 11.84
C ILE A 211 12.70 3.02 12.96
N GLY A 212 12.02 3.24 14.08
CA GLY A 212 11.98 2.33 15.22
C GLY A 212 11.40 0.97 14.85
N ILE A 213 10.28 0.93 14.10
CA ILE A 213 9.69 -0.32 13.61
C ILE A 213 10.70 -1.09 12.73
N VAL A 214 11.37 -0.41 11.80
CA VAL A 214 12.43 -1.00 10.95
C VAL A 214 13.55 -1.57 11.82
N ALA A 215 14.11 -0.76 12.72
CA ALA A 215 15.21 -1.16 13.58
C ALA A 215 14.83 -2.35 14.48
N LEU A 216 13.63 -2.36 15.05
CA LEU A 216 13.15 -3.46 15.88
C LEU A 216 13.01 -4.76 15.08
N PHE A 217 12.54 -4.73 13.83
CA PHE A 217 12.54 -5.92 12.97
C PHE A 217 13.95 -6.41 12.64
N LEU A 218 14.86 -5.51 12.26
CA LEU A 218 16.25 -5.85 11.92
C LEU A 218 17.02 -6.39 13.13
N CYS A 219 16.75 -5.88 14.34
CA CYS A 219 17.31 -6.37 15.60
C CYS A 219 16.64 -7.66 16.11
N GLY A 220 15.64 -8.20 15.40
CA GLY A 220 14.95 -9.43 15.80
C GLY A 220 13.98 -9.25 16.98
N LEU A 221 13.60 -8.01 17.31
CA LEU A 221 12.67 -7.60 18.37
C LEU A 221 11.22 -7.47 17.83
N ARG A 222 10.77 -8.45 17.05
CA ARG A 222 9.49 -8.42 16.32
C ARG A 222 8.26 -8.12 17.17
N ARG A 223 8.20 -8.58 18.42
CA ARG A 223 7.03 -8.33 19.30
C ARG A 223 6.90 -6.85 19.64
N ALA A 224 8.01 -6.17 19.91
CA ALA A 224 8.02 -4.72 20.07
C ALA A 224 7.69 -4.02 18.76
N ALA A 225 8.22 -4.50 17.62
CA ALA A 225 7.89 -3.94 16.31
C ALA A 225 6.38 -4.02 16.01
N TRP A 226 5.74 -5.17 16.28
CA TRP A 226 4.29 -5.33 16.16
C TRP A 226 3.53 -4.38 17.08
N TRP A 227 3.91 -4.31 18.36
CA TRP A 227 3.26 -3.43 19.32
C TRP A 227 3.33 -1.96 18.88
N LEU A 228 4.54 -1.51 18.51
CA LEU A 228 4.77 -0.15 18.04
C LEU A 228 4.02 0.14 16.74
N ALA A 229 4.03 -0.81 15.79
CA ALA A 229 3.27 -0.68 14.57
C ALA A 229 1.77 -0.56 14.85
N VAL A 230 1.17 -1.44 15.66
CA VAL A 230 -0.27 -1.38 15.96
C VAL A 230 -0.63 -0.08 16.66
N ALA A 231 0.13 0.33 17.68
CA ALA A 231 -0.07 1.60 18.37
C ALA A 231 -0.02 2.80 17.41
N PHE A 232 0.94 2.81 16.48
CA PHE A 232 1.09 3.84 15.46
C PHE A 232 -0.07 3.87 14.46
N HIS A 233 -0.64 2.72 14.11
CA HIS A 233 -1.69 2.64 13.09
C HIS A 233 -3.09 2.95 13.59
N ILE A 234 -3.36 2.89 14.90
CA ILE A 234 -4.66 3.27 15.46
C ILE A 234 -5.06 4.71 15.05
N PRO A 235 -4.27 5.76 15.35
CA PRO A 235 -4.65 7.12 14.97
C PRO A 235 -4.72 7.31 13.46
N LEU A 236 -3.85 6.65 12.68
CA LEU A 236 -3.89 6.68 11.22
C LEU A 236 -5.17 6.05 10.68
N THR A 237 -5.61 4.94 11.26
CA THR A 237 -6.83 4.23 10.86
C THR A 237 -8.05 5.12 11.07
N LEU A 238 -8.09 5.88 12.17
CA LEU A 238 -9.19 6.77 12.50
C LEU A 238 -9.29 8.02 11.62
N THR A 239 -8.19 8.45 11.01
CA THR A 239 -8.12 9.80 10.40
C THR A 239 -7.73 9.82 8.92
N MET A 240 -6.81 8.96 8.47
CA MET A 240 -6.14 9.14 7.17
C MET A 240 -6.04 7.85 6.32
N ALA A 241 -5.90 6.69 6.93
CA ALA A 241 -5.54 5.46 6.23
C ALA A 241 -6.26 4.21 6.80
N PRO A 242 -7.60 4.14 6.67
CA PRO A 242 -8.43 3.19 7.42
C PRO A 242 -8.14 1.71 7.16
N ALA A 243 -7.62 1.34 5.99
CA ALA A 243 -7.31 -0.07 5.66
C ALA A 243 -5.81 -0.43 5.75
N TYR A 244 -4.92 0.55 5.93
CA TYR A 244 -3.47 0.34 5.75
C TYR A 244 -2.90 -0.63 6.78
N ALA A 245 -3.32 -0.48 8.04
CA ALA A 245 -2.91 -1.34 9.14
C ALA A 245 -3.15 -2.83 8.83
N PHE A 246 -4.33 -3.14 8.29
CA PHE A 246 -4.78 -4.50 8.03
C PHE A 246 -4.03 -5.15 6.86
N VAL A 247 -3.71 -4.39 5.82
CA VAL A 247 -2.88 -4.87 4.71
C VAL A 247 -1.48 -5.25 5.21
N MET A 248 -0.93 -4.45 6.13
CA MET A 248 0.38 -4.72 6.73
C MET A 248 0.37 -5.91 7.70
N LEU A 249 -0.78 -6.34 8.23
CA LEU A 249 -0.87 -7.49 9.15
C LEU A 249 -0.37 -8.80 8.53
N ALA A 250 -0.56 -9.00 7.22
CA ALA A 250 -0.02 -10.18 6.53
C ALA A 250 1.51 -10.22 6.58
N GLY A 251 2.12 -9.05 6.37
CA GLY A 251 3.55 -8.83 6.50
C GLY A 251 4.07 -9.04 7.92
N HIS A 252 3.37 -8.49 8.91
CA HIS A 252 3.66 -8.69 10.33
C HIS A 252 3.55 -10.16 10.74
N ALA A 253 2.51 -10.86 10.29
CA ALA A 253 2.29 -12.28 10.52
C ALA A 253 3.41 -13.14 9.91
N ALA A 254 4.06 -12.70 8.84
CA ALA A 254 5.21 -13.41 8.26
C ALA A 254 6.41 -13.46 9.21
N PHE A 255 6.48 -12.60 10.24
CA PHE A 255 7.49 -12.67 11.31
C PHE A 255 7.10 -13.61 12.46
N ALA A 256 5.85 -14.11 12.51
CA ALA A 256 5.34 -14.86 13.66
C ALA A 256 5.84 -16.30 13.69
N ARG A 257 6.68 -16.61 14.68
CA ARG A 257 7.26 -17.95 14.85
C ARG A 257 6.28 -18.89 15.55
N PRO A 258 6.48 -20.22 15.49
CA PRO A 258 5.66 -21.18 16.23
C PRO A 258 5.49 -20.83 17.71
N ASP A 259 6.58 -20.42 18.37
CA ASP A 259 6.54 -19.99 19.79
C ASP A 259 5.65 -18.75 20.01
N ASP A 260 5.61 -17.81 19.06
CA ASP A 260 4.73 -16.65 19.17
C ASP A 260 3.27 -17.03 18.94
N ILE A 261 3.02 -17.92 17.97
CA ILE A 261 1.67 -18.40 17.68
C ILE A 261 1.11 -19.13 18.91
N ALA A 262 1.90 -20.02 19.52
CA ALA A 262 1.52 -20.71 20.74
C ALA A 262 1.29 -19.74 21.91
N ALA A 263 2.17 -18.74 22.07
CA ALA A 263 2.01 -17.74 23.13
C ALA A 263 0.79 -16.84 22.91
N ILE A 264 0.49 -16.43 21.67
CA ILE A 264 -0.71 -15.67 21.33
C ILE A 264 -1.96 -16.51 21.58
N GLN A 265 -1.97 -17.79 21.18
CA GLN A 265 -3.08 -18.70 21.45
C GLN A 265 -3.32 -18.87 22.96
N LEU A 266 -2.26 -18.97 23.76
CA LEU A 266 -2.35 -19.05 25.21
C LEU A 266 -2.89 -17.74 25.83
N VAL A 267 -2.42 -16.59 25.36
CA VAL A 267 -2.91 -15.29 25.82
C VAL A 267 -4.39 -15.13 25.47
N LEU A 268 -4.78 -15.43 24.24
CA LEU A 268 -6.17 -15.33 23.80
C LEU A 268 -7.07 -16.32 24.55
N SER A 269 -6.70 -17.59 24.67
CA SER A 269 -7.54 -18.58 25.37
C SER A 269 -7.76 -18.22 26.84
N ARG A 270 -6.77 -17.59 27.49
CA ARG A 270 -6.87 -17.19 28.90
C ARG A 270 -7.51 -15.81 29.11
N PHE A 271 -7.29 -14.86 28.20
CA PHE A 271 -7.61 -13.43 28.40
C PHE A 271 -8.55 -12.86 27.33
N TRP A 272 -9.19 -13.66 26.47
CA TRP A 272 -10.08 -13.11 25.43
C TRP A 272 -11.17 -12.20 26.00
N GLY A 273 -11.77 -12.56 27.14
CA GLY A 273 -12.84 -11.78 27.79
C GLY A 273 -12.35 -10.38 28.20
N PRO A 274 -11.30 -10.28 29.03
CA PRO A 274 -10.66 -9.00 29.35
C PRO A 274 -10.19 -8.21 28.12
N ILE A 275 -9.58 -8.86 27.12
CA ILE A 275 -9.13 -8.21 25.88
C ILE A 275 -10.32 -7.60 25.14
N ALA A 276 -11.40 -8.36 24.96
CA ALA A 276 -12.61 -7.90 24.31
C ALA A 276 -13.27 -6.75 25.10
N ALA A 277 -13.31 -6.84 26.43
CA ALA A 277 -13.85 -5.79 27.28
C ALA A 277 -13.05 -4.48 27.13
N VAL A 278 -11.72 -4.54 27.14
CA VAL A 278 -10.85 -3.37 26.94
C VAL A 278 -11.04 -2.79 25.53
N ALA A 279 -11.04 -3.63 24.50
CA ALA A 279 -11.25 -3.18 23.12
C ALA A 279 -12.60 -2.49 22.95
N THR A 280 -13.68 -3.10 23.46
CA THR A 280 -15.02 -2.53 23.44
C THR A 280 -15.09 -1.22 24.22
N LEU A 281 -14.50 -1.15 25.41
CA LEU A 281 -14.48 0.07 26.22
C LEU A 281 -13.74 1.21 25.50
N LEU A 282 -12.58 0.95 24.92
CA LEU A 282 -11.79 1.96 24.20
C LEU A 282 -12.48 2.41 22.92
N THR A 283 -13.04 1.50 22.14
CA THR A 283 -13.86 1.86 20.96
C THR A 283 -15.10 2.64 21.37
N ALA A 284 -15.82 2.23 22.41
CA ALA A 284 -16.99 2.94 22.90
C ALA A 284 -16.64 4.35 23.40
N LEU A 285 -15.52 4.50 24.11
CA LEU A 285 -15.01 5.80 24.55
C LEU A 285 -14.63 6.69 23.36
N SER A 286 -13.95 6.12 22.37
CA SER A 286 -13.58 6.81 21.12
C SER A 286 -14.83 7.29 20.36
N LEU A 287 -15.85 6.43 20.21
CA LEU A 287 -17.14 6.78 19.59
C LEU A 287 -17.92 7.83 20.38
N TYR A 288 -17.98 7.69 21.71
CA TYR A 288 -18.60 8.67 22.59
C TYR A 288 -17.95 10.04 22.43
N ARG A 289 -16.62 10.08 22.42
CA ARG A 289 -15.84 11.30 22.18
C ARG A 289 -15.97 11.83 20.76
N HIS A 290 -16.22 10.97 19.78
CA HIS A 290 -16.46 11.38 18.40
C HIS A 290 -17.79 12.10 18.20
N GLY A 291 -18.78 11.87 19.07
CA GLY A 291 -20.06 12.57 19.07
C GLY A 291 -20.99 12.27 17.88
N ARG A 292 -20.53 11.46 16.91
CA ARG A 292 -21.30 11.01 15.73
C ARG A 292 -20.97 9.57 15.38
N TRP A 293 -21.87 8.90 14.67
CA TRP A 293 -21.60 7.58 14.13
C TRP A 293 -20.58 7.70 12.99
N PRO A 294 -19.40 7.06 13.10
CA PRO A 294 -18.46 7.02 11.99
C PRO A 294 -18.99 6.10 10.88
N GLU A 295 -18.27 6.03 9.77
CA GLU A 295 -18.52 5.03 8.74
C GLU A 295 -18.55 3.62 9.38
N ALA A 296 -19.55 2.81 9.04
CA ALA A 296 -19.79 1.51 9.68
C ALA A 296 -18.57 0.59 9.64
N SER A 297 -17.71 0.72 8.62
CA SER A 297 -16.48 -0.06 8.49
C SER A 297 -15.41 0.29 9.54
N MET A 298 -15.47 1.48 10.15
CA MET A 298 -14.45 1.99 11.07
C MET A 298 -14.53 1.35 12.45
N VAL A 299 -15.74 1.10 12.95
CA VAL A 299 -15.96 0.51 14.28
C VAL A 299 -15.27 -0.85 14.45
N PRO A 300 -15.49 -1.85 13.57
CA PRO A 300 -14.81 -3.14 13.70
C PRO A 300 -13.29 -3.04 13.49
N LYS A 301 -12.83 -2.12 12.63
CA LYS A 301 -11.40 -1.87 12.40
C LYS A 301 -10.74 -1.33 13.67
N GLU A 302 -11.30 -0.28 14.25
CA GLU A 302 -10.81 0.31 15.50
C GLU A 302 -10.80 -0.73 16.64
N TRP A 303 -11.91 -1.45 16.83
CA TRP A 303 -12.03 -2.48 17.85
C TRP A 303 -10.94 -3.55 17.71
N LEU A 304 -10.71 -4.04 16.48
CA LEU A 304 -9.70 -5.05 16.22
C LEU A 304 -8.28 -4.54 16.51
N LEU A 305 -7.97 -3.27 16.23
CA LEU A 305 -6.67 -2.69 16.55
C LEU A 305 -6.46 -2.54 18.06
N TRP A 306 -7.48 -2.13 18.82
CA TRP A 306 -7.40 -2.10 20.28
C TRP A 306 -7.24 -3.50 20.88
N ALA A 307 -7.99 -4.48 20.37
CA ALA A 307 -7.85 -5.88 20.79
C ALA A 307 -6.46 -6.43 20.49
N LEU A 308 -5.90 -6.10 19.32
CA LEU A 308 -4.55 -6.49 18.94
C LEU A 308 -3.49 -5.82 19.82
N LEU A 309 -3.63 -4.52 20.12
CA LEU A 309 -2.71 -3.80 21.02
C LEU A 309 -2.74 -4.38 22.43
N ALA A 310 -3.92 -4.68 22.98
CA ALA A 310 -4.07 -5.31 24.28
C ALA A 310 -3.45 -6.71 24.30
N THR A 311 -3.69 -7.52 23.26
CA THR A 311 -3.09 -8.85 23.10
C THR A 311 -1.57 -8.78 23.08
N LEU A 312 -0.99 -7.87 22.29
CA LEU A 312 0.46 -7.69 22.17
C LEU A 312 1.09 -7.17 23.47
N SER A 313 0.38 -6.29 24.19
CA SER A 313 0.83 -5.79 25.50
C SER A 313 0.91 -6.91 26.52
N LEU A 314 -0.12 -7.77 26.59
CA LEU A 314 -0.12 -8.96 27.45
C LEU A 314 0.93 -9.98 27.03
N LEU A 315 1.11 -10.19 25.73
CA LEU A 315 2.15 -11.07 25.19
C LEU A 315 3.55 -10.62 25.63
N ILE A 316 3.86 -9.32 25.51
CA ILE A 316 5.14 -8.75 25.94
C ILE A 316 5.29 -8.86 27.47
N ALA A 317 4.26 -8.54 28.24
CA ALA A 317 4.30 -8.60 29.69
C ALA A 317 4.55 -10.01 30.23
N ARG A 318 3.97 -11.05 29.60
CA ARG A 318 4.07 -12.44 30.07
C ARG A 318 5.26 -13.22 29.50
N HIS A 319 5.63 -12.95 28.26
CA HIS A 319 6.63 -13.74 27.54
C HIS A 319 7.86 -12.92 27.12
N GLY A 320 7.93 -11.66 27.54
CA GLY A 320 9.04 -10.76 27.28
C GLY A 320 9.18 -10.32 25.82
N LEU A 321 10.16 -9.45 25.61
CA LEU A 321 10.66 -9.06 24.31
C LEU A 321 11.54 -10.18 23.75
N ALA A 322 10.92 -11.24 23.24
CA ALA A 322 11.67 -12.37 22.73
C ALA A 322 12.62 -11.92 21.62
N ARG A 323 13.93 -12.01 21.89
CA ARG A 323 15.00 -11.70 20.95
C ARG A 323 15.28 -12.94 20.14
N TYR A 324 14.96 -12.87 18.85
CA TYR A 324 15.51 -13.82 17.92
C TYR A 324 16.26 -13.05 16.86
N PRO A 325 17.59 -12.89 17.03
CA PRO A 325 18.39 -12.28 15.98
C PRO A 325 18.08 -12.98 14.66
N LEU A 326 18.19 -12.23 13.56
CA LEU A 326 18.24 -12.79 12.21
C LEU A 326 19.53 -13.64 12.09
N LYS A 327 19.58 -14.75 12.82
CA LYS A 327 20.65 -15.74 12.81
C LYS A 327 20.44 -16.57 11.56
N GLY A 328 21.10 -16.12 10.52
CA GLY A 328 21.08 -16.69 9.19
C GLY A 328 21.46 -15.57 8.24
N ARG A 329 22.56 -15.75 7.48
CA ARG A 329 22.76 -14.92 6.29
C ARG A 329 21.44 -14.95 5.54
N LEU A 330 20.81 -13.80 5.29
CA LEU A 330 19.69 -13.71 4.37
C LEU A 330 20.19 -14.34 3.07
N ARG A 331 19.87 -15.62 2.85
CA ARG A 331 20.23 -16.32 1.63
C ARG A 331 19.19 -15.86 0.63
N PHE A 332 19.35 -14.62 0.19
CA PHE A 332 18.55 -14.04 -0.86
C PHE A 332 18.78 -14.88 -2.11
N ARG A 333 17.85 -15.80 -2.34
CA ARG A 333 17.74 -16.47 -3.63
C ARG A 333 17.42 -15.39 -4.66
N PRO A 334 17.86 -15.56 -5.91
CA PRO A 334 17.73 -14.54 -6.94
C PRO A 334 16.27 -14.11 -7.16
N ALA A 335 15.31 -15.05 -7.13
CA ALA A 335 13.90 -14.74 -7.33
C ALA A 335 13.28 -13.86 -6.21
N PRO A 336 13.39 -14.21 -4.91
CA PRO A 336 13.01 -13.29 -3.82
C PRO A 336 13.69 -11.93 -3.89
N ALA A 337 15.00 -11.93 -4.16
CA ALA A 337 15.78 -10.69 -4.25
C ALA A 337 15.24 -9.78 -5.35
N LEU A 338 14.90 -10.33 -6.51
CA LEU A 338 14.34 -9.59 -7.63
C LEU A 338 12.99 -8.96 -7.26
N ILE A 339 12.06 -9.70 -6.64
CA ILE A 339 10.76 -9.16 -6.25
C ILE A 339 10.93 -8.00 -5.25
N VAL A 340 11.80 -8.17 -4.25
CA VAL A 340 12.10 -7.13 -3.25
C VAL A 340 12.77 -5.92 -3.90
N LEU A 341 13.73 -6.15 -4.82
CA LEU A 341 14.41 -5.09 -5.55
C LEU A 341 13.42 -4.30 -6.42
N LEU A 342 12.52 -4.96 -7.13
CA LEU A 342 11.48 -4.30 -7.93
C LEU A 342 10.58 -3.42 -7.05
N PHE A 343 10.21 -3.88 -5.86
CA PHE A 343 9.46 -3.07 -4.90
C PHE A 343 10.28 -1.86 -4.42
N ALA A 344 11.57 -2.06 -4.11
CA ALA A 344 12.47 -0.98 -3.68
C ALA A 344 12.65 0.09 -4.77
N LEU A 345 12.88 -0.34 -6.01
CA LEU A 345 13.03 0.54 -7.16
C LEU A 345 11.74 1.32 -7.43
N ASN A 346 10.58 0.69 -7.27
CA ASN A 346 9.30 1.39 -7.30
C ASN A 346 9.21 2.44 -6.18
N GLY A 347 9.60 2.09 -4.95
CA GLY A 347 9.63 3.03 -3.83
C GLY A 347 10.57 4.22 -4.02
N LEU A 348 11.65 4.05 -4.78
CA LEU A 348 12.65 5.09 -5.06
C LEU A 348 12.34 5.91 -6.31
N SER A 349 11.33 5.55 -7.10
CA SER A 349 10.96 6.28 -8.32
C SER A 349 10.58 7.76 -8.13
N PRO A 350 10.08 8.24 -6.96
CA PRO A 350 9.83 9.66 -6.76
C PRO A 350 11.11 10.49 -6.90
N TYR A 351 12.24 9.97 -6.41
CA TYR A 351 13.54 10.66 -6.42
C TYR A 351 14.18 10.71 -7.81
N LEU A 352 13.61 10.00 -8.77
CA LEU A 352 13.97 10.09 -10.19
C LEU A 352 12.96 10.93 -10.98
N GLY A 353 11.90 11.45 -10.34
CA GLY A 353 10.80 12.16 -11.00
C GLY A 353 9.85 11.26 -11.81
N LEU A 354 9.98 9.94 -11.71
CA LEU A 354 9.28 9.02 -12.61
C LEU A 354 7.86 8.70 -12.15
N ARG A 355 7.63 8.61 -10.83
CA ARG A 355 6.33 8.26 -10.26
C ARG A 355 6.29 8.62 -8.80
N PHE A 356 5.17 9.17 -8.35
CA PHE A 356 4.87 9.46 -6.95
C PHE A 356 3.86 8.48 -6.35
N HIS A 357 2.75 8.20 -7.02
CA HIS A 357 1.73 7.31 -6.48
C HIS A 357 2.23 5.87 -6.35
N HIS A 358 1.76 5.19 -5.30
CA HIS A 358 2.09 3.80 -4.96
C HIS A 358 3.54 3.53 -4.51
N THR A 359 4.32 4.57 -4.27
CA THR A 359 5.75 4.44 -3.92
C THR A 359 6.00 4.36 -2.41
N GLY A 360 4.94 4.31 -1.60
CA GLY A 360 5.05 4.40 -0.15
C GLY A 360 5.15 5.82 0.40
N ALA A 361 5.08 6.86 -0.44
CA ALA A 361 5.15 8.28 -0.04
C ALA A 361 3.88 8.81 0.67
N MET A 362 3.16 7.94 1.39
CA MET A 362 1.94 8.30 2.11
C MET A 362 2.23 9.22 3.28
N VAL A 363 1.41 10.26 3.42
CA VAL A 363 1.43 11.22 4.54
C VAL A 363 2.83 11.83 4.73
N SER A 364 3.52 12.11 3.61
CA SER A 364 4.95 12.46 3.62
C SER A 364 5.29 13.92 3.33
N ASN A 365 4.38 14.75 2.80
CA ASN A 365 4.71 16.08 2.24
C ASN A 365 5.75 16.10 1.11
N LEU A 366 6.20 14.95 0.59
CA LEU A 366 7.22 14.91 -0.46
C LEU A 366 6.72 15.63 -1.73
N ARG A 367 7.56 16.52 -2.27
CA ARG A 367 7.40 17.23 -3.54
C ARG A 367 8.52 16.82 -4.51
N ILE A 368 8.16 16.56 -5.77
CA ILE A 368 9.08 16.11 -6.83
C ILE A 368 9.02 16.97 -8.11
N ASP A 369 8.23 18.03 -8.08
CA ASP A 369 8.05 18.99 -9.17
C ASP A 369 9.09 20.13 -9.14
N GLU A 370 9.26 20.80 -10.27
CA GLU A 370 10.30 21.79 -10.51
C GLU A 370 10.17 23.01 -9.60
N GLY A 371 11.28 23.39 -8.96
CA GLY A 371 11.36 24.50 -8.02
C GLY A 371 10.80 24.21 -6.63
N CYS A 372 10.10 23.09 -6.45
CA CYS A 372 9.47 22.68 -5.19
C CYS A 372 10.10 21.44 -4.57
N TRP A 373 11.16 20.88 -5.15
CA TRP A 373 11.85 19.71 -4.63
C TRP A 373 12.26 19.88 -3.16
N ASN A 374 11.80 18.99 -2.28
CA ASN A 374 11.98 19.18 -0.83
C ASN A 374 12.69 18.02 -0.12
N SER A 375 13.12 16.96 -0.81
CA SER A 375 13.90 15.86 -0.20
C SER A 375 15.20 16.37 0.42
N LEU A 376 15.56 15.86 1.60
CA LEU A 376 16.81 16.19 2.29
C LEU A 376 17.98 15.25 1.91
N ILE A 377 17.68 14.12 1.27
CA ILE A 377 18.66 13.08 0.94
C ILE A 377 19.03 13.12 -0.53
N PHE A 378 18.03 13.27 -1.40
CA PHE A 378 18.22 13.26 -2.84
C PHE A 378 18.10 14.68 -3.37
N SER A 379 19.08 15.11 -4.17
CA SER A 379 19.03 16.42 -4.83
C SER A 379 18.10 16.41 -6.04
N GLU A 380 17.49 17.54 -6.37
CA GLU A 380 16.66 17.71 -7.59
C GLU A 380 17.41 17.34 -8.88
N ARG A 381 18.75 17.42 -8.89
CA ARG A 381 19.60 17.01 -10.02
C ARG A 381 19.49 15.53 -10.39
N MET A 382 18.95 14.69 -9.51
CA MET A 382 18.71 13.26 -9.78
C MET A 382 17.41 13.03 -10.56
N ARG A 383 16.57 14.05 -10.70
CA ARG A 383 15.33 13.98 -11.47
C ARG A 383 15.66 13.77 -12.94
N ILE A 384 15.08 12.71 -13.51
CA ILE A 384 15.22 12.37 -14.93
C ILE A 384 14.22 13.15 -15.77
N SER A 385 12.97 13.24 -15.30
CA SER A 385 11.90 13.99 -15.98
C SER A 385 10.97 14.65 -14.98
N GLU A 386 10.32 15.73 -15.41
CA GLU A 386 9.13 16.30 -14.77
C GLU A 386 7.96 16.12 -15.73
N ASP A 387 7.02 15.23 -15.38
CA ASP A 387 5.85 14.95 -16.21
C ASP A 387 4.57 15.64 -15.67
N TYR A 388 4.73 16.78 -14.98
CA TYR A 388 3.61 17.65 -14.64
C TYR A 388 3.29 18.60 -15.80
N VAL A 389 2.00 18.84 -16.02
CA VAL A 389 1.43 19.82 -16.93
C VAL A 389 1.13 21.08 -16.12
N ARG A 390 1.73 22.20 -16.54
CA ARG A 390 1.49 23.54 -16.01
C ARG A 390 0.67 24.30 -17.04
N VAL A 391 -0.54 24.71 -16.69
CA VAL A 391 -1.43 25.53 -17.51
C VAL A 391 -1.26 27.01 -17.13
N ASP A 392 -0.67 27.82 -17.98
CA ASP A 392 -0.38 29.22 -17.70
C ASP A 392 -1.55 30.14 -18.09
N PHE A 393 -2.41 29.70 -19.01
CA PHE A 393 -3.63 30.40 -19.38
C PHE A 393 -4.77 29.42 -19.73
N THR A 394 -6.00 29.78 -19.36
CA THR A 394 -7.19 28.98 -19.66
C THR A 394 -8.46 29.82 -19.61
N TYR A 395 -9.46 29.44 -20.41
CA TYR A 395 -10.83 29.93 -20.28
C TYR A 395 -11.82 28.86 -20.77
N MET A 396 -13.07 28.98 -20.32
CA MET A 396 -14.18 28.15 -20.80
C MET A 396 -15.18 29.03 -21.53
N ARG A 397 -15.35 28.88 -22.84
CA ARG A 397 -16.12 29.75 -23.75
C ARG A 397 -15.48 31.13 -23.96
N GLU A 398 -15.27 31.89 -22.89
CA GLU A 398 -14.59 33.19 -22.89
C GLU A 398 -13.92 33.45 -21.53
N PRO A 399 -12.87 34.28 -21.44
CA PRO A 399 -12.17 34.55 -20.18
C PRO A 399 -13.11 35.03 -19.07
N GLY A 400 -13.06 34.39 -17.89
CA GLY A 400 -13.87 34.75 -16.74
C GLY A 400 -15.30 34.22 -16.76
N PHE A 401 -15.68 33.37 -17.71
CA PHE A 401 -17.00 32.74 -17.76
C PHE A 401 -17.21 31.78 -16.57
N MET A 402 -16.16 31.02 -16.19
CA MET A 402 -16.17 30.10 -15.04
C MET A 402 -14.93 30.33 -14.16
N PRO A 403 -14.83 31.49 -13.49
CA PRO A 403 -13.58 31.95 -12.87
C PRO A 403 -13.07 31.00 -11.79
N THR A 404 -13.97 30.32 -11.08
CA THR A 404 -13.60 29.30 -10.09
C THR A 404 -12.88 28.10 -10.70
N TYR A 405 -13.34 27.60 -11.86
CA TYR A 405 -12.73 26.44 -12.53
C TYR A 405 -11.44 26.84 -13.22
N GLU A 406 -11.42 27.99 -13.88
CA GLU A 406 -10.21 28.57 -14.49
C GLU A 406 -9.11 28.71 -13.44
N ARG A 407 -9.43 29.26 -12.26
CA ARG A 407 -8.49 29.35 -11.14
C ARG A 407 -7.96 27.98 -10.70
N ILE A 408 -8.82 26.97 -10.57
CA ILE A 408 -8.38 25.60 -10.21
C ILE A 408 -7.36 25.07 -11.23
N VAL A 409 -7.61 25.27 -12.53
CA VAL A 409 -6.71 24.84 -13.60
C VAL A 409 -5.36 25.57 -13.52
N LEU A 410 -5.37 26.88 -13.28
CA LEU A 410 -4.17 27.70 -13.19
C LEU A 410 -3.35 27.44 -11.92
N GLU A 411 -4.00 27.20 -10.78
CA GLU A 411 -3.30 27.07 -9.50
C GLU A 411 -2.76 25.66 -9.23
N GLN A 412 -3.26 24.66 -9.95
CA GLN A 412 -2.84 23.27 -9.79
C GLN A 412 -1.78 22.83 -10.81
N LEU A 413 -1.03 21.81 -10.40
CA LEU A 413 -0.23 20.95 -11.26
C LEU A 413 -1.11 19.78 -11.69
N TRP A 414 -1.03 19.47 -12.98
CA TRP A 414 -1.81 18.41 -13.59
C TRP A 414 -0.88 17.30 -14.07
N SER A 415 -1.41 16.09 -14.18
CA SER A 415 -0.77 15.02 -14.96
C SER A 415 -1.62 14.73 -16.20
N PRO A 416 -1.04 14.16 -17.26
CA PRO A 416 -1.79 13.82 -18.47
C PRO A 416 -3.08 13.00 -18.22
N PRO A 417 -3.11 11.98 -17.33
CA PRO A 417 -4.35 11.28 -17.00
C PRO A 417 -5.41 12.19 -16.38
N GLN A 418 -5.00 13.19 -15.58
CA GLN A 418 -5.92 14.15 -14.99
C GLN A 418 -6.49 15.12 -16.04
N ILE A 419 -5.70 15.56 -17.04
CA ILE A 419 -6.23 16.40 -18.12
C ILE A 419 -7.22 15.60 -18.98
N ARG A 420 -6.95 14.32 -19.27
CA ARG A 420 -7.93 13.43 -19.93
C ARG A 420 -9.21 13.28 -19.11
N GLN A 421 -9.09 13.12 -17.80
CA GLN A 421 -10.25 13.09 -16.90
C GLN A 421 -11.01 14.43 -16.88
N MET A 422 -10.29 15.55 -16.89
CA MET A 422 -10.87 16.88 -16.99
C MET A 422 -11.67 17.04 -18.28
N ARG A 423 -11.13 16.60 -19.42
CA ARG A 423 -11.86 16.54 -20.70
C ARG A 423 -13.14 15.72 -20.57
N ARG A 424 -13.09 14.48 -20.06
CA ARG A 424 -14.26 13.61 -19.90
C ARG A 424 -15.35 14.24 -19.01
N ASN A 425 -14.95 14.87 -17.92
CA ASN A 425 -15.89 15.34 -16.89
C ASN A 425 -16.43 16.75 -17.16
N TRP A 426 -15.63 17.62 -17.77
CA TRP A 426 -15.92 19.05 -17.87
C TRP A 426 -16.35 19.47 -19.27
N CYS A 427 -16.11 18.66 -20.30
CA CYS A 427 -16.54 19.00 -21.65
C CYS A 427 -18.06 18.92 -21.83
N LYS A 428 -18.68 20.09 -21.89
CA LYS A 428 -20.11 20.31 -22.16
C LYS A 428 -20.20 21.36 -23.26
N GLN A 429 -21.14 21.25 -24.19
CA GLN A 429 -21.23 22.18 -25.33
C GLN A 429 -21.25 23.67 -24.91
N ARG A 430 -21.93 24.00 -23.80
CA ARG A 430 -21.99 25.37 -23.26
C ARG A 430 -20.66 25.94 -22.74
N LEU A 431 -19.65 25.09 -22.54
CA LEU A 431 -18.33 25.45 -22.00
C LEU A 431 -17.26 25.54 -23.10
N ARG A 432 -17.63 25.30 -24.36
CA ARG A 432 -16.72 25.32 -25.49
C ARG A 432 -16.53 26.75 -26.05
N PRO A 433 -15.32 27.10 -26.52
CA PRO A 433 -14.09 26.29 -26.43
C PRO A 433 -13.53 26.23 -24.99
N PHE A 434 -12.99 25.09 -24.58
CA PHE A 434 -12.23 24.98 -23.33
C PHE A 434 -10.73 25.10 -23.63
N TYR A 435 -10.25 26.34 -23.73
CA TYR A 435 -8.88 26.65 -24.12
C TYR A 435 -7.88 26.38 -22.98
N LEU A 436 -6.72 25.81 -23.33
CA LEU A 436 -5.58 25.63 -22.42
C LEU A 436 -4.28 26.02 -23.11
N GLU A 437 -3.43 26.76 -22.42
CA GLU A 437 -2.06 27.05 -22.83
C GLU A 437 -1.12 26.89 -21.64
N GLY A 438 0.09 26.37 -21.88
CA GLY A 438 1.07 26.19 -20.82
C GLY A 438 2.27 25.36 -21.24
N THR A 439 2.85 24.62 -20.29
CA THR A 439 4.07 23.82 -20.48
C THR A 439 3.94 22.38 -20.01
N PHE A 440 4.57 21.46 -20.74
CA PHE A 440 4.75 20.05 -20.39
C PHE A 440 6.17 19.62 -20.76
N ARG A 441 6.95 19.10 -19.80
CA ARG A 441 8.39 18.79 -19.97
C ARG A 441 9.19 19.98 -20.53
N GLY A 442 8.86 21.20 -20.10
CA GLY A 442 9.47 22.45 -20.59
C GLY A 442 9.07 22.86 -22.01
N GLN A 443 8.24 22.08 -22.71
CA GLN A 443 7.73 22.43 -24.03
C GLN A 443 6.40 23.14 -23.90
N GLY A 444 6.27 24.30 -24.56
CA GLY A 444 5.02 25.03 -24.64
C GLY A 444 3.96 24.27 -25.44
N PHE A 445 2.70 24.38 -25.03
CA PHE A 445 1.56 23.86 -25.78
C PHE A 445 0.40 24.87 -25.74
N ALA A 446 -0.44 24.83 -26.78
CA ALA A 446 -1.73 25.48 -26.83
C ALA A 446 -2.76 24.47 -27.36
N ILE A 447 -3.91 24.39 -26.70
CA ILE A 447 -5.05 23.54 -27.07
C ILE A 447 -6.23 24.48 -27.22
N GLU A 448 -6.63 24.73 -28.47
CA GLU A 448 -7.71 25.66 -28.81
C GLU A 448 -9.04 25.28 -28.14
N ASP A 449 -9.35 23.98 -28.13
CA ASP A 449 -10.48 23.43 -27.41
C ASP A 449 -10.16 22.02 -26.89
N LEU A 450 -10.00 21.89 -25.57
CA LEU A 450 -9.77 20.59 -24.93
C LEU A 450 -10.89 19.58 -25.24
N CYS A 451 -12.09 20.06 -25.57
CA CYS A 451 -13.25 19.25 -25.87
C CYS A 451 -13.30 18.73 -27.30
N ASP A 452 -12.38 19.14 -28.16
CA ASP A 452 -12.23 18.55 -29.50
C ASP A 452 -11.57 17.17 -29.45
N ASP A 453 -11.87 16.36 -30.45
CA ASP A 453 -11.34 14.99 -30.60
C ASP A 453 -9.87 14.93 -31.06
N GLN A 454 -9.16 16.03 -30.96
CA GLN A 454 -7.73 16.10 -31.26
C GLN A 454 -6.92 15.29 -30.24
N ARG A 455 -5.83 14.70 -30.74
CA ARG A 455 -4.85 14.02 -29.89
C ARG A 455 -4.14 15.06 -29.02
N LEU A 456 -4.13 14.83 -27.72
CA LEU A 456 -3.50 15.75 -26.78
C LEU A 456 -1.96 15.76 -26.97
N PRO A 457 -1.29 16.91 -26.78
CA PRO A 457 0.14 17.07 -27.05
C PRO A 457 1.06 16.25 -26.12
N PHE A 458 0.48 15.60 -25.11
CA PHE A 458 1.18 14.77 -24.12
C PHE A 458 0.97 13.25 -24.32
N GLY A 459 0.50 12.79 -25.49
CA GLY A 459 0.31 11.36 -25.80
C GLY A 459 1.60 10.50 -25.95
N ALA A 460 2.74 10.99 -25.45
CA ALA A 460 4.04 10.31 -25.36
C ALA A 460 4.63 10.45 -23.93
N ASP A 461 3.76 10.62 -22.93
CA ASP A 461 4.08 10.82 -21.51
C ASP A 461 4.60 9.55 -20.80
N GLY A 462 4.53 8.38 -21.44
CA GLY A 462 4.98 7.13 -20.86
C GLY A 462 6.48 7.10 -20.56
N VAL A 463 6.87 6.13 -19.74
CA VAL A 463 8.28 5.91 -19.40
C VAL A 463 9.00 5.52 -20.69
N PHE A 464 10.04 6.29 -21.06
CA PHE A 464 10.76 6.17 -22.34
C PHE A 464 9.96 6.60 -23.59
N GLY A 465 8.96 7.48 -23.43
CA GLY A 465 8.23 8.08 -24.56
C GLY A 465 7.10 7.22 -25.12
N ILE A 466 6.79 6.07 -24.50
CA ILE A 466 5.71 5.18 -24.91
C ILE A 466 4.68 5.05 -23.80
N GLU A 467 3.52 5.65 -23.99
CA GLU A 467 2.37 5.56 -23.09
C GLU A 467 1.68 4.20 -23.25
N LEU A 468 1.97 3.25 -22.37
CA LEU A 468 1.32 1.92 -22.39
C LEU A 468 -0.02 1.91 -21.66
N PHE A 469 -0.22 2.82 -20.70
CA PHE A 469 -1.37 2.84 -19.80
C PHE A 469 -1.84 4.28 -19.57
N GLU A 470 -2.68 4.77 -20.48
CA GLU A 470 -3.08 6.19 -20.49
C GLU A 470 -3.81 6.65 -19.22
N ASP A 471 -4.49 5.74 -18.54
CA ASP A 471 -5.21 6.05 -17.30
C ASP A 471 -4.40 5.72 -16.04
N SER A 472 -3.13 5.31 -16.15
CA SER A 472 -2.31 5.01 -14.97
C SER A 472 -1.87 6.29 -14.25
N LEU A 473 -2.35 6.46 -13.02
CA LEU A 473 -2.03 7.63 -12.21
C LEU A 473 -0.61 7.52 -11.62
N ARG A 474 0.35 8.23 -12.22
CA ARG A 474 1.74 8.26 -11.76
C ARG A 474 2.03 9.36 -10.74
N PHE A 475 1.35 10.51 -10.82
CA PHE A 475 1.71 11.73 -10.09
C PHE A 475 0.56 12.25 -9.22
N GLN A 476 0.91 13.02 -8.18
CA GLN A 476 -0.02 13.53 -7.17
C GLN A 476 -1.20 14.26 -7.81
N LYS A 477 -2.41 13.98 -7.33
CA LYS A 477 -3.61 14.76 -7.67
C LYS A 477 -3.69 16.04 -6.83
N ASN A 478 -4.38 17.05 -7.35
CA ASN A 478 -4.75 18.28 -6.62
C ASN A 478 -3.53 18.99 -5.97
N LEU A 479 -2.37 18.88 -6.62
CA LEU A 479 -1.13 19.48 -6.15
C LEU A 479 -1.13 20.96 -6.54
N MET A 480 -0.95 21.87 -5.59
CA MET A 480 -0.85 23.30 -5.91
C MET A 480 0.54 23.59 -6.48
N ARG A 481 0.63 24.55 -7.42
CA ARG A 481 1.92 25.02 -7.95
C ARG A 481 2.77 25.71 -6.89
N GLN A 482 2.12 26.41 -5.97
CA GLN A 482 2.79 27.14 -4.90
C GLN A 482 3.38 26.18 -3.86
N CYS A 483 4.54 26.56 -3.34
CA CYS A 483 5.26 25.86 -2.29
C CYS A 483 5.71 26.86 -1.22
N PRO A 484 5.74 26.46 0.07
CA PRO A 484 5.40 25.13 0.60
C PRO A 484 3.87 24.87 0.68
N LYS A 485 3.47 23.60 0.86
CA LYS A 485 2.05 23.22 1.09
C LYS A 485 1.91 22.33 2.32
N THR A 486 1.00 22.70 3.22
CA THR A 486 0.62 21.86 4.36
C THR A 486 -0.09 20.60 3.87
N CYS A 487 0.38 19.45 4.35
CA CYS A 487 -0.06 18.09 4.07
C CYS A 487 -0.70 17.80 2.70
N ILE A 488 0.08 17.17 1.82
CA ILE A 488 -0.31 16.88 0.44
C ILE A 488 -0.94 15.48 0.33
N HIS A 489 -2.16 15.29 0.83
CA HIS A 489 -2.95 14.04 0.70
C HIS A 489 -4.41 14.32 0.37
#